data_AF-A0A2I1BTB7-F1
#
_entry.id   AF-A0A2I1BTB7-F1
#
_cell.length_a   1.000
_cell.length_b   1.000
_cell.length_c   1.000
_cell.angle_alpha   90.00
_cell.angle_beta   90.00
_cell.angle_gamma   90.00
#
_symmetry.space_group_name_H-M   'P 1'
#
loop_
_entity.id
_entity.type
_entity.pdbx_description
1 polymer ?
#
loop_
_entity_poly.entity_id
_entity_poly.type
_entity_poly.pdbx_seq_one_letter_code
_entity_poly.pdbx_strand_id
1 'polypeptide(L)'
;MPVHLILRRPSPTTVSFTVSNASKHTSTPARVLFYLQILLRALIFLCIVFCDIAKVRHSFFHEDGSLVRWTAVWSSPLGSFVCRIVDAHRSGVVALVSILLLYCVFRKGYTEESLLVIRGLGIQTSTSSATYLSKAATRFIPTTQIQDIVIHEAFKGFEVRFYLAVIVEGEPDVVVVFPKLLPRRAILEEVWRGSRRCLYDAKS
;
A
#
# COMPACT_ATOMS: atom_id res chain seq x y z
N MET A 1 -7.59 12.33 -5.53
CA MET A 1 -7.75 12.48 -4.07
C MET A 1 -6.77 13.53 -3.57
N PRO A 2 -7.14 14.39 -2.62
CA PRO A 2 -6.24 15.41 -2.09
C PRO A 2 -5.06 14.72 -1.40
N VAL A 3 -3.85 15.10 -1.79
CA VAL A 3 -2.61 14.62 -1.19
C VAL A 3 -2.34 15.45 0.07
N HIS A 4 -1.93 14.80 1.15
CA HIS A 4 -1.59 15.48 2.39
C HIS A 4 -0.19 15.11 2.88
N LEU A 5 0.44 16.05 3.57
CA LEU A 5 1.70 15.85 4.26
C LEU A 5 1.45 15.51 5.74
N ILE A 6 2.17 14.52 6.25
CA ILE A 6 2.28 14.18 7.66
C ILE A 6 3.76 14.36 8.04
N LEU A 7 4.03 15.33 8.90
CA LEU A 7 5.34 15.56 9.48
C LEU A 7 5.44 14.86 10.83
N ARG A 8 6.47 14.03 11.03
CA ARG A 8 6.81 13.47 12.34
C ARG A 8 8.30 13.67 12.61
N ARG A 9 8.64 14.08 13.84
CA ARG A 9 10.02 14.22 14.34
C ARG A 9 10.22 13.28 15.54
N PRO A 10 10.66 12.03 15.29
CA PRO A 10 10.87 11.06 16.37
C PRO A 10 12.04 11.42 17.29
N SER A 11 13.06 12.08 16.75
CA SER A 11 14.22 12.56 17.52
C SER A 11 14.65 13.95 17.00
N PRO A 12 15.48 14.69 17.75
CA PRO A 12 16.04 15.96 17.28
C PRO A 12 16.86 15.83 15.99
N THR A 13 17.41 14.63 15.75
CA THR A 13 18.26 14.29 14.61
C THR A 13 17.53 13.60 13.46
N THR A 14 16.24 13.29 13.62
CA THR A 14 15.47 12.52 12.64
C THR A 14 14.14 13.19 12.34
N VAL A 15 13.88 13.41 11.05
CA VAL A 15 12.59 13.91 10.57
C VAL A 15 12.04 12.99 9.49
N SER A 16 10.75 12.73 9.54
CA SER A 16 10.04 11.93 8.55
C SER A 16 8.89 12.73 7.96
N PHE A 17 8.88 12.79 6.63
CA PHE A 17 7.84 13.41 5.83
C PHE A 17 7.09 12.29 5.13
N THR A 18 5.81 12.10 5.47
CA THR A 18 4.96 11.10 4.80
C THR A 18 3.90 11.81 4.00
N VAL A 19 3.92 11.59 2.69
CA VAL A 19 2.92 12.07 1.75
C VAL A 19 1.97 10.90 1.47
N SER A 20 0.68 11.12 1.64
CA SER A 20 -0.33 10.08 1.41
C SER A 20 -1.54 10.67 0.72
N ASN A 21 -2.15 9.87 -0.16
CA ASN A 21 -3.46 10.16 -0.75
C ASN A 21 -4.59 9.39 -0.07
N ALA A 22 -4.30 8.74 1.07
CA ALA A 22 -5.32 8.09 1.87
C ALA A 22 -6.38 9.11 2.29
N SER A 23 -7.65 8.71 2.23
CA SER A 23 -8.74 9.54 2.70
C SER A 23 -8.55 9.82 4.19
N LYS A 24 -8.44 11.10 4.58
CA LYS A 24 -8.51 11.45 6.01
C LYS A 24 -9.94 11.16 6.46
N HIS A 25 -10.13 10.13 7.27
CA HIS A 25 -11.44 9.76 7.84
C HIS A 25 -11.85 10.76 8.93
N THR A 26 -11.98 12.03 8.57
CA THR A 26 -12.30 13.13 9.47
C THR A 26 -13.79 13.15 9.81
N SER A 27 -14.65 12.79 8.85
CA SER A 27 -16.10 12.73 9.06
C SER A 27 -16.54 11.34 9.51
N THR A 28 -17.55 11.30 10.39
CA THR A 28 -18.21 10.06 10.83
C THR A 28 -18.72 9.19 9.67
N PRO A 29 -19.36 9.71 8.60
CA PRO A 29 -19.76 8.87 7.46
C PRO A 29 -18.55 8.29 6.72
N ALA A 30 -17.45 9.02 6.58
CA ALA A 30 -16.25 8.51 5.93
C ALA A 30 -15.55 7.40 6.73
N ARG A 31 -15.70 7.40 8.06
CA ARG A 31 -15.27 6.28 8.93
C ARG A 31 -16.17 5.07 8.73
N VAL A 32 -17.49 5.26 8.77
CA VAL A 32 -18.46 4.17 8.57
C VAL A 32 -18.26 3.50 7.22
N LEU A 33 -18.15 4.29 6.14
CA LEU A 33 -17.90 3.75 4.80
C LEU A 33 -16.58 2.98 4.70
N PHE A 34 -15.52 3.45 5.38
CA PHE A 34 -14.24 2.76 5.42
C PHE A 34 -14.34 1.41 6.13
N TYR A 35 -14.94 1.36 7.33
CA TYR A 35 -15.16 0.11 8.05
C TYR A 35 -16.09 -0.83 7.28
N LEU A 36 -17.14 -0.30 6.64
CA LEU A 36 -18.03 -1.06 5.77
C LEU A 36 -17.27 -1.67 4.59
N GLN A 37 -16.39 -0.91 3.95
CA GLN A 37 -15.56 -1.39 2.84
C GLN A 37 -14.60 -2.50 3.31
N ILE A 38 -14.01 -2.37 4.49
CA ILE A 38 -13.16 -3.42 5.09
C ILE A 38 -13.99 -4.68 5.38
N LEU A 39 -15.16 -4.51 6.02
CA LEU A 39 -16.07 -5.61 6.34
C LEU A 39 -16.50 -6.35 5.08
N LEU A 40 -16.88 -5.61 4.04
CA LEU A 40 -17.28 -6.17 2.75
C LEU A 40 -16.12 -6.96 2.10
N ARG A 41 -14.89 -6.43 2.14
CA ARG A 41 -13.70 -7.14 1.65
C ARG A 41 -13.44 -8.43 2.43
N ALA A 42 -13.60 -8.40 3.75
CA ALA A 42 -13.44 -9.57 4.62
C ALA A 42 -14.53 -10.62 4.34
N LEU A 43 -15.78 -10.20 4.14
CA LEU A 43 -16.89 -11.08 3.78
C LEU A 43 -16.63 -11.75 2.43
N ILE A 44 -16.24 -10.97 1.40
CA ILE A 44 -15.92 -11.49 0.07
C ILE A 44 -14.77 -12.50 0.15
N PHE A 45 -13.72 -12.19 0.91
CA PHE A 45 -12.61 -13.12 1.14
C PHE A 45 -13.08 -14.44 1.76
N LEU A 46 -13.89 -14.38 2.82
CA LEU A 46 -14.42 -15.57 3.49
C LEU A 46 -15.30 -16.40 2.54
N CYS A 47 -16.15 -15.75 1.74
CA CYS A 47 -16.95 -16.42 0.72
C CYS A 47 -16.09 -17.14 -0.32
N ILE A 48 -15.02 -16.50 -0.82
CA ILE A 48 -14.12 -17.13 -1.80
C ILE A 48 -13.44 -18.36 -1.20
N VAL A 49 -12.90 -18.23 0.01
CA VAL A 49 -12.27 -19.34 0.73
C VAL A 49 -13.26 -20.48 0.96
N PHE A 50 -14.50 -20.17 1.34
CA PHE A 50 -15.55 -21.19 1.52
C PHE A 50 -15.91 -21.91 0.22
N CYS A 51 -15.98 -21.19 -0.91
CA CYS A 51 -16.20 -21.79 -2.23
C CYS A 51 -15.03 -22.68 -2.68
N ASP A 52 -13.79 -22.25 -2.45
CA ASP A 52 -12.59 -23.04 -2.78
C ASP A 52 -12.53 -24.32 -1.91
N ILE A 53 -12.85 -24.23 -0.61
CA ILE A 53 -12.96 -25.40 0.28
C ILE A 53 -14.08 -26.35 -0.22
N ALA A 54 -15.23 -25.81 -0.62
CA ALA A 54 -16.33 -26.62 -1.17
C ALA A 54 -15.91 -27.38 -2.43
N LYS A 55 -15.10 -26.76 -3.31
CA LYS A 55 -14.54 -27.44 -4.49
C LYS A 55 -13.60 -28.58 -4.13
N VAL A 56 -12.74 -28.35 -3.15
CA VAL A 56 -11.68 -29.29 -2.76
C VAL A 56 -12.20 -30.37 -1.78
N ARG A 57 -13.45 -30.24 -1.32
CA ARG A 57 -14.14 -31.18 -0.41
C ARG A 57 -13.94 -32.64 -0.78
N HIS A 58 -14.20 -33.00 -2.04
CA HIS A 58 -14.15 -34.39 -2.49
C HIS A 58 -12.74 -35.00 -2.50
N SER A 59 -11.70 -34.16 -2.56
CA SER A 59 -10.31 -34.62 -2.62
C SER A 59 -9.61 -34.64 -1.26
N PHE A 60 -10.01 -33.77 -0.32
CA PHE A 60 -9.30 -33.60 0.96
C PHE A 60 -10.15 -33.81 2.22
N PHE A 61 -11.48 -33.68 2.14
CA PHE A 61 -12.36 -33.68 3.32
C PHE A 61 -13.31 -34.89 3.33
N HIS A 62 -12.78 -36.09 3.05
CA HIS A 62 -13.55 -37.33 3.10
C HIS A 62 -13.68 -37.89 4.54
N GLU A 63 -12.76 -37.53 5.44
CA GLU A 63 -12.80 -37.93 6.85
C GLU A 63 -13.34 -36.80 7.73
N ASP A 64 -14.33 -37.11 8.57
CA ASP A 64 -14.87 -36.16 9.54
C ASP A 64 -13.78 -35.83 10.58
N GLY A 65 -13.36 -34.56 10.63
CA GLY A 65 -12.42 -34.09 11.63
C GLY A 65 -13.06 -34.08 13.03
N SER A 66 -12.29 -34.46 14.06
CA SER A 66 -12.78 -34.55 15.45
C SER A 66 -13.37 -33.25 16.03
N LEU A 67 -13.01 -32.08 15.48
CA LEU A 67 -13.42 -30.76 15.98
C LEU A 67 -14.51 -30.08 15.16
N VAL A 68 -14.67 -30.42 13.88
CA VAL A 68 -15.66 -29.81 12.98
C VAL A 68 -16.27 -30.91 12.11
N ARG A 69 -17.56 -31.15 12.30
CA ARG A 69 -18.33 -32.12 11.51
C ARG A 69 -18.66 -31.52 10.15
N TRP A 70 -17.73 -31.64 9.20
CA TRP A 70 -17.81 -31.05 7.86
C TRP A 70 -19.09 -31.48 7.14
N THR A 71 -19.52 -32.72 7.32
CA THR A 71 -20.78 -33.26 6.77
C THR A 71 -22.02 -32.44 7.18
N ALA A 72 -22.07 -31.93 8.42
CA ALA A 72 -23.17 -31.08 8.90
C ALA A 72 -23.11 -29.65 8.34
N VAL A 73 -21.91 -29.15 8.03
CA VAL A 73 -21.72 -27.82 7.42
C VAL A 73 -22.18 -27.84 5.96
N TRP A 74 -21.83 -28.88 5.21
CA TRP A 74 -22.23 -29.04 3.81
C TRP A 74 -23.72 -29.34 3.63
N SER A 75 -24.36 -30.00 4.60
CA SER A 75 -25.80 -30.30 4.56
C SER A 75 -26.70 -29.12 4.93
N SER A 76 -26.14 -28.03 5.46
CA SER A 76 -26.90 -26.81 5.74
C SER A 76 -27.50 -26.19 4.46
N PRO A 77 -28.60 -25.40 4.55
CA PRO A 77 -29.21 -24.76 3.39
C PRO A 77 -28.25 -23.86 2.61
N LEU A 78 -27.36 -23.17 3.33
CA LEU A 78 -26.32 -22.32 2.73
C LEU A 78 -25.19 -23.14 2.11
N GLY A 79 -24.73 -24.19 2.80
CA GLY A 79 -23.70 -25.09 2.31
C GLY A 79 -24.12 -25.78 1.02
N SER A 80 -25.32 -26.35 0.98
CA SER A 80 -25.86 -27.06 -0.19
C SER A 80 -26.07 -26.16 -1.41
N PHE A 81 -26.47 -24.89 -1.20
CA PHE A 81 -26.57 -23.90 -2.27
C PHE A 81 -25.19 -23.59 -2.89
N VAL A 82 -24.18 -23.37 -2.05
CA VAL A 82 -22.80 -23.14 -2.51
C VAL A 82 -22.26 -24.36 -3.25
N CYS A 83 -22.46 -25.56 -2.71
CA CYS A 83 -22.03 -26.80 -3.36
C CYS A 83 -22.64 -26.95 -4.75
N ARG A 84 -23.94 -26.67 -4.91
CA ARG A 84 -24.64 -26.75 -6.21
C ARG A 84 -24.06 -25.78 -7.24
N ILE A 85 -23.82 -24.53 -6.85
CA ILE A 85 -23.23 -23.51 -7.74
C ILE A 85 -21.82 -23.90 -8.15
N VAL A 86 -21.04 -24.32 -7.16
CA VAL A 86 -19.65 -24.69 -7.32
C VAL A 86 -19.56 -25.90 -8.25
N ASP A 87 -20.30 -26.98 -7.99
CA ASP A 87 -20.29 -28.23 -8.76
C ASP A 87 -20.80 -28.06 -10.20
N ALA A 88 -21.68 -27.09 -10.47
CA ALA A 88 -22.11 -26.75 -11.82
C ALA A 88 -20.99 -26.15 -12.71
N HIS A 89 -19.92 -25.61 -12.11
CA HIS A 89 -18.83 -24.95 -12.83
C HIS A 89 -17.55 -25.78 -12.87
N ARG A 90 -16.81 -25.69 -13.98
CA ARG A 90 -15.51 -26.35 -14.16
C ARG A 90 -14.50 -25.83 -13.12
N SER A 91 -13.76 -26.74 -12.50
CA SER A 91 -12.77 -26.44 -11.44
C SER A 91 -11.77 -25.34 -11.84
N GLY A 92 -11.24 -25.40 -13.06
CA GLY A 92 -10.28 -24.40 -13.55
C GLY A 92 -10.86 -22.98 -13.63
N VAL A 93 -12.13 -22.82 -14.00
CA VAL A 93 -12.78 -21.50 -14.07
C VAL A 93 -12.98 -20.93 -12.67
N VAL A 94 -13.42 -21.77 -11.72
CA VAL A 94 -13.60 -21.37 -10.32
C VAL A 94 -12.26 -20.91 -9.73
N ALA A 95 -11.17 -21.66 -9.97
CA ALA A 95 -9.83 -21.31 -9.50
C ALA A 95 -9.30 -19.99 -10.10
N LEU A 96 -9.51 -19.75 -11.40
CA LEU A 96 -9.10 -18.49 -12.04
C LEU A 96 -9.87 -17.29 -11.48
N VAL A 97 -11.18 -17.45 -11.29
CA VAL A 97 -12.04 -16.39 -10.73
C VAL A 97 -11.69 -16.14 -9.26
N SER A 98 -11.43 -17.17 -8.45
CA SER A 98 -11.03 -17.00 -7.06
C SER A 98 -9.70 -16.27 -6.94
N ILE A 99 -8.69 -16.61 -7.75
CA ILE A 99 -7.41 -15.88 -7.81
C ILE A 99 -7.63 -14.40 -8.16
N LEU A 100 -8.45 -14.10 -9.17
CA LEU A 100 -8.73 -12.72 -9.59
C LEU A 100 -9.44 -11.93 -8.48
N LEU A 101 -10.44 -12.52 -7.85
CA LEU A 101 -11.18 -11.87 -6.76
C LEU A 101 -10.30 -11.65 -5.53
N LEU A 102 -9.46 -12.63 -5.16
CA LEU A 102 -8.48 -12.49 -4.10
C LEU A 102 -7.50 -11.35 -4.41
N TYR A 103 -6.98 -11.28 -5.64
CA TYR A 103 -6.13 -10.18 -6.07
C TYR A 103 -6.82 -8.81 -5.90
N CYS A 104 -8.09 -8.70 -6.30
CA CYS A 104 -8.89 -7.48 -6.12
C CYS A 104 -9.10 -7.11 -4.65
N VAL A 105 -9.34 -8.09 -3.78
CA VAL A 105 -9.52 -7.88 -2.32
C VAL A 105 -8.23 -7.36 -1.69
N PHE A 106 -7.07 -7.94 -2.05
CA PHE A 106 -5.77 -7.54 -1.51
C PHE A 106 -5.19 -6.27 -2.14
N ARG A 107 -5.82 -5.74 -3.19
CA ARG A 107 -5.37 -4.51 -3.83
C ARG A 107 -5.57 -3.30 -2.92
N LYS A 108 -4.47 -2.61 -2.64
CA LYS A 108 -4.43 -1.39 -1.84
C LYS A 108 -4.91 -0.22 -2.68
N GLY A 109 -5.92 0.50 -2.18
CA GLY A 109 -6.53 1.63 -2.90
C GLY A 109 -5.84 2.98 -2.67
N TYR A 110 -4.78 3.02 -1.86
CA TYR A 110 -4.04 4.23 -1.52
C TYR A 110 -2.54 4.00 -1.62
N THR A 111 -1.83 5.06 -1.97
CA THR A 111 -0.38 5.09 -2.11
C THR A 111 0.19 6.06 -1.10
N GLU A 112 1.25 5.64 -0.42
CA GLU A 112 1.94 6.44 0.58
C GLU A 112 3.42 6.45 0.19
N GLU A 113 4.03 7.61 0.28
CA GLU A 113 5.45 7.80 -0.01
C GLU A 113 6.04 8.62 1.11
N SER A 114 7.18 8.20 1.64
CA SER A 114 7.83 8.89 2.75
C SER A 114 9.30 9.14 2.48
N LEU A 115 9.75 10.29 2.97
CA LEU A 115 11.15 10.68 3.05
C LEU A 115 11.53 10.74 4.52
N LEU A 116 12.39 9.84 4.94
CA LEU A 116 13.02 9.86 6.26
C LEU A 116 14.40 10.47 6.10
N VAL A 117 14.70 11.48 6.91
CA VAL A 117 16.00 12.15 6.93
C VAL A 117 16.60 11.94 8.30
N ILE A 118 17.80 11.39 8.33
CA ILE A 118 18.55 11.11 9.55
C ILE A 118 19.86 11.90 9.46
N ARG A 119 20.02 12.87 10.36
CA ARG A 119 21.21 13.72 10.44
C ARG A 119 22.47 12.86 10.57
N GLY A 120 23.48 13.16 9.75
CA GLY A 120 24.77 12.49 9.74
C GLY A 120 24.78 11.08 9.12
N LEU A 121 23.61 10.50 8.83
CA LEU A 121 23.50 9.17 8.23
C LEU A 121 23.09 9.29 6.75
N GLY A 122 21.95 9.91 6.47
CA GLY A 122 21.49 10.11 5.10
C GLY A 122 19.98 10.25 5.01
N ILE A 123 19.45 9.94 3.83
CA ILE A 123 18.02 9.95 3.56
C ILE A 123 17.53 8.58 3.14
N GLN A 124 16.30 8.27 3.48
CA GLN A 124 15.62 7.06 3.06
C GLN A 124 14.28 7.43 2.41
N THR A 125 14.13 7.06 1.15
CA THR A 125 12.87 7.17 0.43
C THR A 125 12.13 5.84 0.53
N SER A 126 10.86 5.86 0.93
CA SER A 126 10.02 4.66 1.02
C SER A 126 8.73 4.85 0.22
N THR A 127 8.44 3.95 -0.71
CA THR A 127 7.23 3.97 -1.53
C THR A 127 6.36 2.77 -1.23
N SER A 128 5.10 3.01 -0.86
CA SER A 128 4.15 1.96 -0.54
C SER A 128 3.79 1.11 -1.77
N SER A 129 3.65 -0.20 -1.52
CA SER A 129 3.26 -1.16 -2.55
C SER A 129 1.75 -1.08 -2.88
N ALA A 130 1.38 -1.58 -4.05
CA ALA A 130 0.01 -1.57 -4.55
C ALA A 130 -0.88 -2.67 -3.91
N THR A 131 -0.31 -3.57 -3.13
CA THR A 131 -0.99 -4.71 -2.48
C THR A 131 -0.68 -4.70 -0.99
N TYR A 132 -1.65 -5.04 -0.13
CA TYR A 132 -1.43 -5.09 1.33
C TYR A 132 -0.39 -6.13 1.75
N LEU A 133 -0.19 -7.17 0.96
CA LEU A 133 0.74 -8.27 1.24
C LEU A 133 2.20 -7.94 0.90
N SER A 134 2.46 -6.85 0.19
CA SER A 134 3.79 -6.52 -0.33
C SER A 134 4.44 -5.40 0.46
N LYS A 135 5.73 -5.59 0.79
CA LYS A 135 6.52 -4.60 1.53
C LYS A 135 6.72 -3.34 0.69
N ALA A 136 6.81 -2.18 1.36
CA ALA A 136 7.17 -0.93 0.73
C ALA A 136 8.59 -1.02 0.14
N ALA A 137 8.79 -0.45 -1.05
CA ALA A 137 10.11 -0.30 -1.65
C ALA A 137 10.87 0.79 -0.89
N THR A 138 12.01 0.47 -0.31
CA THR A 138 12.84 1.40 0.47
C THR A 138 14.20 1.54 -0.17
N ARG A 139 14.65 2.78 -0.36
CA ARG A 139 16.00 3.09 -0.85
C ARG A 139 16.66 4.05 0.13
N PHE A 140 17.86 3.71 0.58
CA PHE A 140 18.67 4.54 1.45
C PHE A 140 19.82 5.17 0.65
N ILE A 141 20.08 6.45 0.89
CA ILE A 141 21.11 7.24 0.24
C ILE A 141 21.96 7.87 1.36
N PRO A 142 23.23 7.44 1.52
CA PRO A 142 24.14 8.00 2.51
C PRO A 142 24.40 9.50 2.30
N THR A 143 24.61 10.24 3.39
CA THR A 143 24.90 11.69 3.33
C THR A 143 26.10 12.03 2.46
N THR A 144 27.11 11.15 2.42
CA THR A 144 28.34 11.34 1.63
C THR A 144 28.09 11.34 0.13
N GLN A 145 27.01 10.70 -0.33
CA GLN A 145 26.66 10.61 -1.75
C GLN A 145 25.64 11.68 -2.16
N ILE A 146 25.12 12.49 -1.22
CA ILE A 146 24.12 13.52 -1.53
C ILE A 146 24.85 14.79 -1.95
N GLN A 147 24.70 15.19 -3.21
CA GLN A 147 25.21 16.49 -3.68
C GLN A 147 24.27 17.62 -3.26
N ASP A 148 23.02 17.56 -3.70
CA ASP A 148 21.96 18.50 -3.28
C ASP A 148 20.58 17.88 -3.42
N ILE A 149 19.60 18.49 -2.74
CA ILE A 149 18.19 18.21 -2.86
C ILE A 149 17.55 19.39 -3.59
N VAL A 150 16.90 19.13 -4.72
CA VAL A 150 16.34 20.16 -5.60
C VAL A 150 14.87 19.91 -5.86
N ILE A 151 14.11 20.99 -6.07
CA ILE A 151 12.75 20.93 -6.62
C ILE A 151 12.85 21.28 -8.09
N HIS A 152 12.41 20.37 -8.95
CA HIS A 152 12.43 20.56 -10.39
C HIS A 152 11.02 20.42 -10.97
N GLU A 153 10.79 21.04 -12.12
CA GLU A 153 9.56 20.90 -12.90
C GLU A 153 9.75 19.90 -14.04
N ALA A 154 8.73 19.12 -14.34
CA ALA A 154 8.72 18.21 -15.48
C ALA A 154 7.34 18.17 -16.12
N PHE A 155 7.31 17.84 -17.41
CA PHE A 155 6.08 17.58 -18.13
C PHE A 155 5.64 16.14 -17.88
N LYS A 156 4.40 15.97 -17.40
CA LYS A 156 3.74 14.67 -17.30
C LYS A 156 2.50 14.70 -18.18
N GLY A 157 2.62 14.18 -19.40
CA GLY A 157 1.61 14.37 -20.43
C GLY A 157 1.58 15.84 -20.87
N PHE A 158 0.46 16.52 -20.67
CA PHE A 158 0.27 17.96 -20.98
C PHE A 158 0.24 18.86 -19.72
N GLU A 159 0.57 18.32 -18.55
CA GLU A 159 0.60 19.06 -17.29
C GLU A 159 2.04 19.26 -16.81
N VAL A 160 2.37 20.48 -16.38
CA VAL A 160 3.63 20.77 -15.69
C VAL A 160 3.48 20.38 -14.22
N ARG A 161 4.36 19.49 -13.74
CA ARG A 161 4.37 19.02 -12.36
C ARG A 161 5.72 19.25 -11.71
N PHE A 162 5.69 19.67 -10.45
CA PHE A 162 6.88 19.78 -9.61
C PHE A 162 7.18 18.43 -8.96
N TYR A 163 8.46 18.12 -8.81
CA TYR A 163 8.93 16.96 -8.08
C TYR A 163 10.18 17.31 -7.25
N LEU A 164 10.33 16.63 -6.11
CA LEU A 164 11.54 16.71 -5.30
C LEU A 164 12.50 15.61 -5.75
N ALA A 165 13.70 16.02 -6.13
CA ALA A 165 14.76 15.14 -6.58
C ALA A 165 15.99 15.29 -5.69
N VAL A 166 16.73 14.19 -5.58
CA VAL A 166 18.02 14.15 -4.88
C VAL A 166 19.07 13.79 -5.90
N ILE A 167 20.07 14.67 -6.00
CA ILE A 167 21.23 14.47 -6.87
C ILE A 167 22.22 13.62 -6.09
N VAL A 168 22.47 12.42 -6.59
CA VAL A 168 23.35 11.43 -5.97
C VAL A 168 24.65 11.37 -6.77
N GLU A 169 25.79 11.46 -6.08
CA GLU A 169 27.10 11.33 -6.69
C GLU A 169 27.31 9.90 -7.20
N GLY A 170 27.73 9.78 -8.47
CA GLY A 170 27.98 8.49 -9.11
C GLY A 170 26.78 7.83 -9.78
N GLU A 171 25.59 8.45 -9.72
CA GLU A 171 24.41 8.02 -10.49
C GLU A 171 24.11 9.01 -11.62
N PRO A 172 23.88 8.54 -12.87
CA PRO A 172 23.54 9.43 -13.98
C PRO A 172 22.12 10.02 -13.85
N ASP A 173 21.23 9.30 -13.16
CA ASP A 173 19.83 9.67 -12.98
C ASP A 173 19.57 10.26 -11.60
N VAL A 174 18.69 11.26 -11.53
CA VAL A 174 18.25 11.85 -10.27
C VAL A 174 17.24 10.96 -9.54
N VAL A 175 17.35 10.86 -8.22
CA VAL A 175 16.40 10.07 -7.43
C VAL A 175 15.19 10.91 -7.07
N VAL A 176 14.02 10.56 -7.61
CA VAL A 176 12.75 11.22 -7.28
C VAL A 176 12.22 10.70 -5.94
N VAL A 177 11.98 11.62 -5.00
CA VAL A 177 11.55 11.27 -3.62
C VAL A 177 10.11 10.76 -3.57
N PHE A 178 9.21 11.34 -4.35
CA PHE A 178 7.77 11.03 -4.38
C PHE A 178 7.31 10.68 -5.79
N PRO A 179 7.73 9.52 -6.36
CA PRO A 179 7.55 9.21 -7.78
C PRO A 179 6.08 9.05 -8.22
N LYS A 180 5.20 8.54 -7.34
CA LYS A 180 3.80 8.27 -7.67
C LYS A 180 2.88 9.44 -7.33
N LEU A 181 3.03 10.02 -6.13
CA LEU A 181 2.08 11.01 -5.61
C LEU A 181 2.27 12.41 -6.19
N LEU A 182 3.52 12.80 -6.53
CA LEU A 182 3.87 14.09 -7.12
C LEU A 182 3.09 15.26 -6.49
N PRO A 183 3.31 15.55 -5.18
CA PRO A 183 2.52 16.54 -4.46
C PRO A 183 2.78 17.96 -4.98
N ARG A 184 1.88 18.89 -4.63
CA ARG A 184 1.98 20.30 -5.04
C ARG A 184 3.25 20.97 -4.50
N ARG A 185 3.71 22.02 -5.20
CA ARG A 185 4.91 22.79 -4.86
C ARG A 185 4.98 23.20 -3.38
N ALA A 186 3.88 23.68 -2.80
CA ALA A 186 3.84 24.09 -1.39
C ALA A 186 4.26 22.96 -0.42
N ILE A 187 3.82 21.71 -0.66
CA ILE A 187 4.22 20.54 0.14
C ILE A 187 5.69 20.22 -0.10
N LEU A 188 6.15 20.26 -1.36
CA LEU A 188 7.55 20.00 -1.70
C LEU A 188 8.50 21.01 -1.07
N GLU A 189 8.14 22.30 -1.06
CA GLU A 189 8.92 23.36 -0.42
C GLU A 189 9.06 23.13 1.09
N GLU A 190 8.00 22.70 1.76
CA GLU A 190 8.03 22.39 3.19
C GLU A 190 8.97 21.21 3.48
N VAL A 191 8.84 20.13 2.69
CA VAL A 191 9.72 18.95 2.80
C VAL A 191 11.17 19.33 2.49
N TRP A 192 11.42 20.10 1.44
CA TRP A 192 12.76 20.54 1.05
C TRP A 192 13.43 21.37 2.15
N ARG A 193 12.75 22.40 2.68
CA ARG A 193 13.26 23.22 3.79
C ARG A 193 13.55 22.37 5.01
N GLY A 194 12.64 21.46 5.36
CA GLY A 194 12.80 20.61 6.52
C GLY A 194 13.94 19.59 6.38
N SER A 195 14.09 18.98 5.20
CA SER A 195 15.19 18.05 4.90
C SER A 195 16.55 18.75 4.94
N ARG A 196 16.67 19.93 4.29
CA ARG A 196 17.93 20.70 4.29
C ARG A 196 18.34 21.13 5.69
N ARG A 197 17.40 21.63 6.51
CA ARG A 197 17.70 21.95 7.92
C ARG A 197 18.23 20.72 8.66
N CYS A 198 17.59 19.56 8.52
CA CYS A 198 18.03 18.36 9.22
C CYS A 198 19.41 17.86 8.78
N LEU A 199 19.70 17.89 7.47
CA LEU A 199 20.97 17.43 6.89
C LEU A 199 22.14 18.38 7.14
N TYR A 200 21.93 19.70 7.00
CA TYR A 200 23.02 20.68 6.99
C TYR A 200 23.21 21.45 8.31
N ASP A 201 22.24 21.50 9.24
CA ASP A 201 22.43 22.13 10.58
C ASP A 201 23.53 21.44 11.42
N ALA A 202 24.04 20.29 11.00
CA ALA A 202 25.17 19.64 11.68
C ALA A 202 26.52 20.31 11.42
N LYS A 203 26.62 21.19 10.41
CA LYS A 203 27.89 21.81 9.99
C LYS A 203 28.12 23.23 10.54
N SER A 204 27.25 23.74 11.41
CA SER A 204 27.42 25.04 12.09
C SER A 204 28.00 24.87 13.49
#